data_AF-A0A1G1IGM9-F1
#
_entry.id   AF-A0A1G1IGM9-F1
#
_cell.length_a   1.000
_cell.length_b   1.000
_cell.length_c   1.000
_cell.angle_alpha   90.00
_cell.angle_beta   90.00
_cell.angle_gamma   90.00
#
_symmetry.space_group_name_H-M   'P 1'
#
loop_
_entity.id
_entity.type
_entity.pdbx_description
1 polymer ?
#
loop_
_entity_poly.entity_id
_entity_poly.type
_entity_poly.pdbx_seq_one_letter_code
_entity_poly.pdbx_strand_id
1 'polypeptide(L)'
;MGRLNADPIATFPDGWQLLVSTAYCGEGQFVCELYMAGVEQKERRDLRVVSSLPEAPTCLQAQTSAYTQARHLYPGMAEGMKQPPYLIWSGPSVPSFEPEERSRNGHRRRG
;
A
#
# COMPACT_ATOMS: atom_id res chain seq x y z
N MET A 1 8.11 8.48 -12.11
CA MET A 1 7.29 8.99 -10.99
C MET A 1 6.42 7.84 -10.50
N GLY A 2 6.85 7.15 -9.44
CA GLY A 2 6.08 6.06 -8.86
C GLY A 2 4.81 6.63 -8.24
N ARG A 3 3.66 6.23 -8.78
CA ARG A 3 2.34 6.56 -8.24
C ARG A 3 2.34 6.08 -6.77
N LEU A 4 2.23 6.99 -5.81
CA LEU A 4 2.13 6.61 -4.40
C LEU A 4 0.85 5.76 -4.26
N ASN A 5 1.00 4.49 -3.92
CA ASN A 5 -0.13 3.57 -3.73
C ASN A 5 -0.72 3.82 -2.35
N ALA A 6 -1.57 4.84 -2.27
CA ALA A 6 -2.21 5.25 -1.03
C ALA A 6 -3.72 5.38 -1.22
N ASP A 7 -4.46 4.92 -0.21
CA ASP A 7 -5.91 4.92 -0.14
C ASP A 7 -6.35 6.11 0.75
N PRO A 8 -7.29 6.97 0.32
CA PRO A 8 -7.83 8.00 1.18
C PRO A 8 -8.69 7.39 2.29
N ILE A 9 -8.36 7.70 3.53
CA ILE A 9 -9.10 7.25 4.72
C ILE A 9 -9.95 8.36 5.35
N ALA A 10 -9.62 9.62 5.12
CA ALA A 10 -10.46 10.77 5.52
C ALA A 10 -10.25 11.95 4.56
N THR A 11 -11.28 12.80 4.44
CA THR A 11 -11.19 14.10 3.77
C THR A 11 -11.58 15.17 4.77
N PHE A 12 -10.70 16.14 4.97
CA PHE A 12 -10.88 17.26 5.87
C PHE A 12 -11.70 18.38 5.18
N PRO A 13 -12.40 19.25 5.94
CA PRO A 13 -13.24 20.31 5.38
C PRO A 13 -12.49 21.35 4.55
N ASP A 14 -11.19 21.49 4.78
CA ASP A 14 -10.26 22.35 4.05
C ASP A 14 -9.78 21.73 2.71
N GLY A 15 -10.28 20.53 2.36
CA GLY A 15 -9.95 19.81 1.14
C GLY A 15 -8.69 18.95 1.24
N TRP A 16 -8.03 18.92 2.40
CA TRP A 16 -6.92 18.01 2.62
C TRP A 16 -7.41 16.58 2.78
N GLN A 17 -6.58 15.61 2.40
CA GLN A 17 -6.92 14.19 2.52
C GLN A 17 -5.89 13.47 3.39
N LEU A 18 -6.37 12.64 4.31
CA LEU A 18 -5.54 11.68 5.01
C LEU A 18 -5.49 10.39 4.20
N LEU A 19 -4.30 9.95 3.84
CA LEU A 19 -4.06 8.76 3.05
C LEU A 19 -3.29 7.71 3.86
N VAL A 20 -3.57 6.43 3.63
CA VAL A 20 -2.77 5.30 4.09
C VAL A 20 -2.08 4.68 2.89
N SER A 21 -0.75 4.58 2.93
CA SER A 21 0.00 3.71 2.02
C SER A 21 0.37 2.43 2.73
N THR A 22 0.15 1.29 2.08
CA THR A 22 0.60 -0.01 2.58
C THR A 22 1.69 -0.55 1.68
N ALA A 23 2.84 -0.92 2.26
CA ALA A 23 3.97 -1.48 1.53
C ALA A 23 4.38 -2.83 2.13
N TYR A 24 4.83 -3.74 1.26
CA TYR A 24 5.45 -5.01 1.65
C TYR A 24 6.96 -4.82 1.75
N CYS A 25 7.53 -5.08 2.92
CA CYS A 25 8.96 -4.84 3.20
C CYS A 25 9.85 -6.02 2.79
N GLY A 26 9.27 -7.17 2.44
CA GLY A 26 10.00 -8.45 2.38
C GLY A 26 9.76 -9.27 3.63
N GLU A 27 10.22 -10.53 3.61
CA GLU A 27 10.21 -11.45 4.77
C GLU A 27 8.83 -11.67 5.43
N GLY A 28 7.73 -11.47 4.69
CA GLY A 28 6.37 -11.60 5.24
C GLY A 28 5.91 -10.39 6.06
N GLN A 29 6.65 -9.28 6.04
CA GLN A 29 6.34 -8.07 6.81
C GLN A 29 5.72 -6.97 5.95
N PHE A 30 4.84 -6.21 6.59
CA PHE A 30 4.11 -5.10 5.98
C PHE A 30 4.29 -3.84 6.82
N VAL A 31 4.44 -2.71 6.16
CA VAL A 31 4.47 -1.39 6.80
C VAL A 31 3.33 -0.54 6.29
N CYS A 32 2.81 0.32 7.16
CA CYS A 32 1.86 1.35 6.77
C CYS A 32 2.42 2.72 7.10
N GLU A 33 2.13 3.67 6.23
CA GLU A 33 2.50 5.07 6.39
C GLU A 33 1.29 5.95 6.17
N LEU A 34 1.15 6.95 7.04
CA LEU A 34 0.11 7.96 6.96
C LEU A 34 0.65 9.18 6.26
N TYR A 35 -0.09 9.64 5.25
CA TYR A 35 0.23 10.83 4.48
C TYR A 35 -0.90 11.83 4.55
N MET A 36 -0.55 13.11 4.58
CA MET A 36 -1.49 14.20 4.40
C MET A 36 -1.28 14.79 3.01
N ALA A 37 -2.34 14.85 2.22
CA ALA A 37 -2.32 15.30 0.84
C ALA A 37 -3.17 16.56 0.66
N GLY A 38 -2.56 17.66 0.27
CA GLY A 38 -3.27 18.87 -0.14
C GLY A 38 -3.63 18.85 -1.63
N VAL A 39 -4.75 19.45 -2.01
CA VAL A 39 -5.05 19.76 -3.41
C VAL A 39 -4.44 21.12 -3.74
N GLU A 40 -3.21 21.15 -4.25
CA GLU A 40 -2.74 22.37 -4.92
C GLU A 40 -3.32 22.43 -6.34
N GLN A 41 -3.67 23.66 -6.76
CA GLN A 41 -4.19 23.92 -8.09
C GLN A 41 -3.14 23.49 -9.13
N LYS A 42 -3.48 22.46 -9.91
CA LYS A 42 -2.73 21.88 -11.03
C LYS A 42 -1.62 20.89 -10.62
N GLU A 43 -2.04 19.63 -10.54
CA GLU A 43 -1.22 18.43 -10.76
C GLU A 43 -0.22 17.99 -9.67
N ARG A 44 0.12 18.82 -8.68
CA ARG A 44 1.00 18.40 -7.58
C ARG A 44 0.22 18.30 -6.26
N ARG A 45 0.13 17.09 -5.71
CA ARG A 45 -0.33 16.90 -4.32
C ARG A 45 0.85 17.18 -3.40
N ASP A 46 0.72 18.14 -2.49
CA ASP A 46 1.69 18.31 -1.40
C ASP A 46 1.48 17.12 -0.45
N LEU A 47 2.40 16.15 -0.50
CA LEU A 47 2.36 14.93 0.31
C LEU A 47 3.29 15.11 1.50
N ARG A 48 2.71 15.12 2.71
CA ARG A 48 3.47 15.19 3.96
C ARG A 48 3.34 13.88 4.71
N VAL A 49 4.46 13.29 5.09
CA VAL A 49 4.47 12.13 5.99
C VAL A 49 3.98 12.60 7.35
N VAL A 50 2.90 11.98 7.83
CA VAL A 50 2.33 12.23 9.16
C VAL A 50 2.95 11.28 10.17
N SER A 51 3.07 10.00 9.80
CA SER A 51 3.65 8.97 10.66
C SER A 51 4.01 7.73 9.85
N SER A 52 5.16 7.13 10.16
CA SER A 52 5.55 5.80 9.70
C SER A 52 5.37 4.82 10.85
N LEU A 53 4.58 3.77 10.64
CA LEU A 53 4.21 2.82 11.68
C LEU A 53 5.17 1.65 11.74
N PRO A 54 5.28 0.95 12.88
CA PRO A 54 6.07 -0.26 12.96
C PRO A 54 5.55 -1.33 11.99
N GLU A 55 6.47 -2.16 11.53
CA GLU A 55 6.19 -3.30 10.67
C GLU A 55 5.26 -4.30 11.38
N ALA A 56 4.39 -4.94 10.62
CA ALA A 56 3.47 -5.95 11.10
C ALA A 56 3.57 -7.24 10.26
N PRO A 57 3.32 -8.42 10.87
CA PRO A 57 3.39 -9.72 10.19
C PRO A 57 2.24 -9.95 9.20
N THR A 58 1.22 -9.10 9.21
CA THR A 58 0.13 -9.16 8.23
C THR A 58 -0.25 -7.77 7.79
N CYS A 59 -0.71 -7.67 6.54
CA CYS A 59 -1.18 -6.41 6.01
C CYS A 59 -2.34 -5.82 6.83
N LEU A 60 -3.30 -6.66 7.24
CA LEU A 60 -4.44 -6.19 8.03
C LEU A 60 -3.99 -5.60 9.37
N GLN A 61 -2.97 -6.18 10.02
CA GLN A 61 -2.42 -5.61 11.26
C GLN A 61 -1.74 -4.27 11.02
N ALA A 62 -0.90 -4.14 9.97
CA ALA A 62 -0.29 -2.87 9.63
C ALA A 62 -1.35 -1.77 9.39
N GLN A 63 -2.40 -2.11 8.65
CA GLN A 63 -3.51 -1.19 8.35
C GLN A 63 -4.36 -0.85 9.57
N THR A 64 -4.56 -1.81 10.48
CA THR A 64 -5.29 -1.60 11.75
C THR A 64 -4.52 -0.66 12.67
N SER A 65 -3.20 -0.84 12.76
CA SER A 65 -2.31 0.07 13.48
C SER A 65 -2.37 1.48 12.88
N ALA A 66 -2.37 1.59 11.55
CA ALA A 66 -2.52 2.88 10.87
C ALA A 66 -3.85 3.56 11.14
N TYR A 67 -4.95 2.82 11.08
CA TYR A 67 -6.28 3.32 11.41
C TYR A 67 -6.35 3.80 12.86
N THR A 68 -5.80 3.02 13.80
CA THR A 68 -5.79 3.36 15.23
C THR A 68 -4.98 4.63 15.47
N GLN A 69 -3.79 4.73 14.87
CA GLN A 69 -2.96 5.93 14.95
C GLN A 69 -3.67 7.14 14.33
N ALA A 70 -4.32 7.00 13.18
CA ALA A 70 -5.09 8.06 12.55
C ALA A 70 -6.21 8.58 13.46
N ARG A 71 -6.94 7.69 14.13
CA ARG A 71 -7.97 8.07 15.12
C ARG A 71 -7.40 8.81 16.32
N HIS A 72 -6.21 8.44 16.78
CA HIS A 72 -5.54 9.16 17.88
C HIS A 72 -5.06 10.55 17.46
N LEU A 73 -4.58 10.70 16.21
CA LEU A 73 -4.13 11.98 15.68
C LEU A 73 -5.30 12.92 15.34
N TYR A 74 -6.42 12.37 14.87
CA TYR A 74 -7.59 13.14 14.43
C TYR A 74 -8.89 12.59 15.05
N PRO A 75 -9.07 12.72 16.37
CA PRO A 75 -10.24 12.15 17.06
C PRO A 75 -11.58 12.71 16.55
N GLY A 76 -11.61 13.98 16.13
CA GLY A 76 -12.81 14.61 15.57
C GLY A 76 -13.25 14.05 14.21
N MET A 77 -12.38 13.32 13.51
CA MET A 77 -12.69 12.68 12.22
C MET A 77 -12.90 11.17 12.36
N ALA A 78 -12.71 10.61 13.56
CA ALA A 78 -12.63 9.17 13.78
C ALA A 78 -13.88 8.39 13.35
N GLU A 79 -15.07 8.98 13.47
CA GLU A 79 -16.32 8.33 13.04
C GLU A 79 -16.50 8.30 11.52
N GLY A 80 -15.91 9.26 10.80
CA GLY A 80 -15.97 9.36 9.34
C GLY A 80 -14.80 8.68 8.62
N MET A 81 -13.84 8.12 9.35
CA MET A 81 -12.69 7.45 8.76
C MET A 81 -13.09 6.11 8.14
N LYS A 82 -12.60 5.86 6.92
CA LYS A 82 -12.69 4.55 6.28
C LYS A 82 -11.96 3.53 7.16
N GLN A 83 -12.59 2.39 7.41
CA GLN A 83 -11.97 1.28 8.12
C GLN A 83 -11.17 0.38 7.16
N PRO A 84 -10.14 -0.33 7.63
CA PRO A 84 -9.46 -1.35 6.83
C PRO A 84 -10.44 -2.48 6.45
N PRO A 85 -10.16 -3.24 5.37
CA PRO A 85 -8.91 -3.29 4.62
C PRO A 85 -8.76 -2.17 3.55
N TYR A 86 -7.53 -1.73 3.36
CA TYR A 86 -7.13 -0.79 2.30
C TYR A 86 -6.37 -1.51 1.18
N LEU A 87 -6.19 -0.84 0.03
CA LEU A 87 -5.41 -1.40 -1.09
C LEU A 87 -4.01 -1.82 -0.64
N ILE A 88 -3.69 -3.07 -0.99
CA ILE A 88 -2.35 -3.65 -0.86
C ILE A 88 -1.79 -3.71 -2.27
N TRP A 89 -0.75 -2.93 -2.54
CA TRP A 89 -0.08 -3.02 -3.84
C TRP A 89 0.92 -4.17 -3.82
N SER A 90 0.77 -5.14 -4.72
CA SER A 90 1.68 -6.29 -4.88
C SER A 90 3.06 -5.94 -5.46
N GLY A 91 3.41 -4.64 -5.52
CA GLY A 91 4.55 -4.15 -6.29
C GLY A 91 4.32 -4.26 -7.80
N PRO A 92 5.25 -3.74 -8.63
CA PRO A 92 5.23 -4.06 -10.06
C PRO A 92 5.40 -5.57 -10.17
N SER A 93 4.46 -6.26 -10.81
CA SER A 93 4.60 -7.67 -11.15
C SER A 93 5.91 -7.84 -11.91
N VAL A 94 6.95 -8.35 -11.25
CA VAL A 94 8.07 -8.94 -11.97
C VAL A 94 7.44 -10.02 -12.86
N PRO A 95 7.65 -9.99 -14.19
CA PRO A 95 7.12 -11.05 -15.04
C PRO A 95 7.64 -12.35 -14.46
N SER A 96 6.72 -13.23 -14.04
CA SER A 96 7.05 -14.59 -13.68
C SER A 96 7.89 -15.15 -14.81
N PHE A 97 9.19 -15.31 -14.59
CA PHE A 97 9.97 -16.23 -15.39
C PHE A 97 9.39 -17.61 -15.05
N GLU A 98 8.39 -18.03 -15.81
CA GLU A 98 8.03 -19.43 -15.84
C GLU A 98 9.32 -20.19 -16.18
N PRO A 99 9.73 -21.17 -15.36
CA PRO A 99 10.88 -21.98 -15.69
C PRO A 99 10.55 -22.72 -16.99
N GLU A 100 11.24 -22.35 -18.07
CA GLU A 100 11.17 -23.00 -19.37
C GLU A 100 11.23 -24.51 -19.14
N GLU A 101 10.10 -25.19 -19.36
CA GLU A 101 9.99 -26.62 -19.20
C GLU A 101 11.06 -27.26 -20.07
N ARG A 102 12.04 -27.84 -19.37
CA ARG A 102 13.11 -28.65 -19.89
C ARG A 102 12.51 -29.85 -20.61
N SER A 103 12.07 -29.66 -21.85
CA SER A 103 11.67 -30.73 -22.76
C SER A 103 12.90 -31.54 -23.15
N ARG A 104 13.30 -32.41 -22.24
CA ARG A 104 13.97 -33.67 -22.55
C ARG A 104 12.99 -34.48 -23.39
N ASN A 105 13.24 -34.58 -24.69
CA ASN A 105 12.83 -35.80 -25.38
C ASN A 105 13.86 -36.19 -26.45
N GLY A 106 15.00 -36.70 -25.99
CA GLY A 106 15.79 -37.59 -26.80
C GLY A 106 15.39 -39.04 -26.52
N HIS A 107 14.65 -39.69 -27.44
CA HIS A 107 14.85 -41.11 -27.75
C HIS A 107 14.05 -41.64 -28.96
N ARG A 108 14.81 -42.09 -29.97
CA ARG A 108 14.60 -43.21 -30.93
C ARG A 108 13.38 -43.13 -31.88
N ARG A 109 13.50 -43.40 -33.19
CA ARG A 109 13.82 -44.69 -33.86
C ARG A 109 14.10 -44.44 -35.36
N ARG A 110 15.17 -45.02 -35.91
CA ARG A 110 15.19 -46.08 -36.96
C ARG A 110 14.21 -45.88 -38.14
N GLY A 111 14.80 -45.76 -39.32
CA GLY A 111 14.20 -45.89 -40.65
C GLY A 111 15.32 -45.75 -41.68
#